data_AF-A0AAW1UUV8-F1
#
_entry.id   AF-A0AAW1UUV8-F1
#
_cell.length_a   1.000
_cell.length_b   1.000
_cell.length_c   1.000
_cell.angle_alpha   90.00
_cell.angle_beta   90.00
_cell.angle_gamma   90.00
#
_symmetry.space_group_name_H-M   'P 1'
#
loop_
_entity.id
_entity.type
_entity.pdbx_description
1 polymer ?
#
loop_
_entity_poly.entity_id
_entity_poly.type
_entity_poly.pdbx_seq_one_letter_code
_entity_poly.pdbx_strand_id
1 'polypeptide(L)'
;MSDSSKIYDVPPEKQAILIDKAKRRLELRNFFLKQSSDPFRAEGGYIFDPALQRYQSLKVTEYERFKPNLKTAKWPFWFFLVPYAISTYVVYLDRTSKEEKYRRGEVAYKDRPNKFI
;
A
#
# COMPACT_ATOMS: atom_id res chain seq x y z
N MET A 1 -2.29 -25.10 -3.52
CA MET A 1 -2.93 -26.40 -3.82
C MET A 1 -4.25 -26.45 -3.04
N SER A 2 -5.36 -25.99 -3.63
CA SER A 2 -6.67 -26.08 -2.97
C SER A 2 -7.22 -27.49 -3.16
N ASP A 3 -7.67 -28.11 -2.07
CA ASP A 3 -8.30 -29.43 -2.02
C ASP A 3 -9.50 -29.49 -3.00
N SER A 4 -9.35 -30.22 -4.11
CA SER A 4 -10.41 -30.39 -5.13
C SER A 4 -11.62 -31.18 -4.60
N SER A 5 -11.44 -31.94 -3.52
CA SER A 5 -12.45 -32.78 -2.88
C SER A 5 -13.57 -31.98 -2.21
N LYS A 6 -13.29 -30.75 -1.75
CA LYS A 6 -14.25 -29.92 -0.98
C LYS A 6 -15.26 -29.16 -1.83
N ILE A 7 -15.24 -29.32 -3.15
CA ILE A 7 -16.20 -28.69 -4.07
C ILE A 7 -17.59 -29.32 -3.92
N TYR A 8 -17.66 -30.59 -3.52
CA TYR A 8 -18.90 -31.37 -3.46
C TYR A 8 -19.50 -31.45 -2.04
N ASP A 9 -18.68 -31.35 -0.99
CA ASP A 9 -19.12 -31.36 0.41
C ASP A 9 -19.42 -29.94 0.94
N VAL A 10 -20.17 -29.16 0.17
CA VAL A 10 -20.52 -27.78 0.55
C VAL A 10 -21.90 -27.77 1.23
N PRO A 11 -22.01 -27.26 2.47
CA PRO A 11 -23.29 -27.06 3.13
C PRO A 11 -24.29 -26.29 2.23
N PRO A 12 -25.60 -26.60 2.29
CA PRO A 12 -26.59 -26.07 1.35
C PRO A 12 -26.62 -24.54 1.32
N GLU A 13 -26.39 -23.87 2.45
CA GLU A 13 -26.29 -22.40 2.54
C GLU A 13 -25.13 -21.83 1.72
N LYS A 14 -23.95 -22.47 1.82
CA LYS A 14 -22.76 -22.05 1.07
C LYS A 14 -22.95 -22.32 -0.42
N GLN A 15 -23.66 -23.38 -0.78
CA GLN A 15 -23.99 -23.69 -2.18
C GLN A 15 -24.87 -22.59 -2.79
N ALA A 16 -25.89 -22.12 -2.08
CA ALA A 16 -26.73 -21.01 -2.53
C ALA A 16 -25.91 -19.73 -2.79
N ILE A 17 -24.98 -19.39 -1.90
CA ILE A 17 -24.07 -18.25 -2.06
C ILE A 17 -23.17 -18.41 -3.29
N LEU A 18 -22.66 -19.62 -3.55
CA LEU A 18 -21.82 -19.89 -4.72
C LEU A 18 -22.59 -19.75 -6.03
N ILE A 19 -23.83 -20.26 -6.07
CA ILE A 19 -24.72 -20.12 -7.22
C ILE A 19 -25.01 -18.64 -7.49
N ASP A 20 -25.32 -17.86 -6.46
CA ASP A 20 -25.58 -16.43 -6.60
C ASP A 20 -24.34 -15.65 -7.10
N LYS A 21 -23.15 -15.97 -6.60
CA LYS A 21 -21.89 -15.40 -7.11
C LYS A 21 -21.63 -15.79 -8.57
N ALA A 22 -21.90 -17.05 -8.94
CA ALA A 22 -21.75 -17.52 -10.31
C ALA A 22 -22.72 -16.81 -11.25
N LYS A 23 -23.98 -16.63 -10.84
CA LYS A 23 -25.01 -15.88 -11.56
C LYS A 23 -24.57 -14.44 -11.82
N ARG A 24 -24.14 -13.72 -10.77
CA ARG A 24 -23.62 -12.34 -10.89
C ARG A 24 -22.42 -12.25 -11.85
N ARG A 25 -21.51 -13.23 -11.81
CA ARG A 25 -20.37 -13.28 -12.74
C ARG A 25 -20.81 -13.47 -14.19
N LEU A 26 -21.77 -14.35 -14.42
CA LEU A 26 -22.32 -14.60 -15.76
C LEU A 26 -23.02 -13.36 -16.31
N GLU A 27 -23.81 -12.67 -15.48
CA GLU A 27 -24.48 -11.41 -15.86
C GLU A 27 -23.47 -10.34 -16.30
N LEU A 28 -22.43 -10.09 -15.50
CA LEU A 28 -21.37 -9.13 -15.83
C LEU A 28 -20.59 -9.53 -17.09
N ARG A 29 -20.28 -10.82 -17.25
CA ARG A 29 -19.61 -11.34 -18.44
C ARG A 29 -20.47 -11.13 -19.68
N ASN A 30 -21.76 -11.45 -19.61
CA ASN A 30 -22.68 -11.31 -20.73
C ASN A 30 -22.85 -9.84 -21.13
N PHE A 31 -22.93 -8.94 -20.15
CA PHE A 31 -22.93 -7.49 -20.38
C PHE A 31 -21.66 -7.05 -21.11
N PHE A 32 -20.48 -7.47 -20.62
CA PHE A 32 -19.21 -7.15 -21.26
C PHE A 32 -19.13 -7.69 -22.68
N LEU A 33 -19.48 -8.97 -22.88
CA LEU A 33 -19.47 -9.60 -24.20
C LEU A 33 -20.37 -8.85 -25.18
N LYS A 34 -21.62 -8.54 -24.78
CA LYS A 34 -22.57 -7.76 -25.58
C LYS A 34 -21.98 -6.41 -26.01
N GLN A 35 -21.34 -5.68 -25.11
CA GLN A 35 -20.74 -4.39 -25.41
C GLN A 35 -19.47 -4.50 -26.26
N SER A 36 -18.70 -5.58 -26.08
CA SER A 36 -17.45 -5.83 -26.80
C SER A 36 -17.67 -6.33 -28.22
N SER A 37 -18.74 -7.08 -28.47
CA SER A 37 -19.04 -7.69 -29.76
C SER A 37 -19.93 -6.83 -30.66
N ASP A 38 -20.33 -5.63 -30.21
CA ASP A 38 -21.19 -4.72 -30.97
C ASP A 38 -20.40 -4.02 -32.11
N PRO A 39 -20.72 -4.28 -33.40
CA PRO A 39 -20.01 -3.69 -34.53
C PRO A 39 -20.38 -2.22 -34.81
N PHE A 40 -21.51 -1.72 -34.28
CA PHE A 40 -21.96 -0.35 -34.49
C PHE A 40 -21.49 0.61 -33.39
N ARG A 41 -20.63 0.13 -32.49
CA ARG A 41 -20.04 0.96 -31.47
C ARG A 41 -19.20 2.06 -32.12
N ALA A 42 -19.64 3.31 -31.95
CA ALA A 42 -18.96 4.50 -32.46
C ALA A 42 -17.56 4.61 -31.82
N GLU A 43 -16.56 4.20 -32.58
CA GLU A 43 -15.12 4.31 -32.33
C GLU A 43 -14.54 3.40 -31.21
N GLY A 44 -13.49 2.65 -31.57
CA GLY A 44 -12.86 1.56 -30.83
C GLY A 44 -12.09 1.95 -29.57
N GLY A 45 -12.75 2.63 -28.63
CA GLY A 45 -12.23 2.91 -27.30
C GLY A 45 -12.37 1.75 -26.30
N TYR A 46 -11.84 1.94 -25.09
CA TYR A 46 -11.96 0.99 -23.99
C TYR A 46 -13.42 0.84 -23.53
N ILE A 47 -13.81 -0.35 -23.07
CA ILE A 47 -15.12 -0.56 -22.45
C ILE A 47 -15.07 0.04 -21.06
N PHE A 48 -15.99 0.94 -20.76
CA PHE A 48 -16.08 1.57 -19.45
C PHE A 48 -16.55 0.55 -18.41
N ASP A 49 -15.74 0.32 -17.39
CA ASP A 49 -16.10 -0.50 -16.23
C ASP A 49 -16.46 0.39 -15.02
N PRO A 50 -17.73 0.42 -14.59
CA PRO A 50 -18.15 1.19 -13.43
C PRO A 50 -17.57 0.65 -12.10
N ALA A 51 -17.14 -0.62 -12.04
CA ALA A 51 -16.47 -1.15 -10.85
C ALA A 51 -15.05 -0.58 -10.73
N LEU A 52 -14.30 -0.55 -11.83
CA LEU A 52 -12.96 0.02 -11.87
C LEU A 52 -12.97 1.52 -11.59
N GLN A 53 -13.91 2.27 -12.18
CA GLN A 53 -14.06 3.70 -11.89
C GLN A 53 -14.36 3.93 -10.40
N ARG A 54 -15.30 3.18 -9.80
CA ARG A 54 -15.60 3.31 -8.35
C ARG A 54 -14.40 3.03 -7.47
N TYR A 55 -13.59 2.03 -7.82
CA TYR A 55 -12.36 1.74 -7.09
C TYR A 55 -11.36 2.90 -7.20
N GLN A 56 -11.16 3.45 -8.40
CA GLN A 56 -10.30 4.62 -8.59
C GLN A 56 -10.81 5.84 -7.82
N SER A 57 -12.10 6.14 -7.88
CA SER A 57 -12.71 7.22 -7.11
C SER A 57 -12.54 7.03 -5.61
N LEU A 58 -12.65 5.78 -5.11
CA LEU A 58 -12.40 5.45 -3.71
C LEU A 58 -10.96 5.77 -3.31
N LYS A 59 -9.98 5.44 -4.16
CA LYS A 59 -8.55 5.73 -3.92
C LYS A 59 -8.26 7.21 -3.83
N VAL A 60 -8.83 8.00 -4.73
CA VAL A 60 -8.66 9.46 -4.73
C VAL A 60 -9.30 10.11 -3.49
N THR A 61 -10.40 9.54 -3.01
CA THR A 61 -11.19 10.09 -1.90
C THR A 61 -10.92 9.41 -0.55
N GLU A 62 -9.77 8.74 -0.41
CA GLU A 62 -9.35 8.07 0.84
C GLU A 62 -9.21 9.05 2.00
N TYR A 63 -8.72 10.28 1.73
CA TYR A 63 -8.54 11.30 2.75
C TYR A 63 -9.86 11.77 3.37
N GLU A 64 -10.90 11.98 2.55
CA GLU A 64 -12.24 12.37 3.03
C GLU A 64 -12.88 11.32 3.94
N ARG A 65 -12.50 10.05 3.75
CA ARG A 65 -13.02 8.90 4.51
C ARG A 65 -12.14 8.53 5.70
N PHE A 66 -11.03 9.22 5.90
CA PHE A 66 -10.10 8.95 6.98
C PHE A 66 -10.73 9.25 8.34
N LYS A 67 -10.62 8.30 9.27
CA LYS A 67 -11.05 8.48 10.66
C LYS A 67 -9.84 8.36 11.59
N PRO A 68 -9.49 9.41 12.36
CA PRO A 68 -8.37 9.33 13.29
C PRO A 68 -8.68 8.34 14.40
N ASN A 69 -7.87 7.29 14.53
CA ASN A 69 -7.95 6.27 15.57
C ASN A 69 -6.53 5.96 16.10
N LEU A 70 -6.42 5.44 17.32
CA LEU A 70 -5.15 4.97 17.88
C LEU A 70 -4.51 3.89 17.00
N LYS A 71 -5.30 3.03 16.35
CA LYS A 71 -4.78 2.02 15.42
C LYS A 71 -4.14 2.65 14.17
N THR A 72 -4.74 3.71 13.64
CA THR A 72 -4.23 4.39 12.43
C THR A 72 -3.03 5.27 12.76
N ALA A 73 -2.97 5.86 13.96
CA ALA A 73 -1.87 6.71 14.41
C ALA A 73 -0.56 5.94 14.66
N LYS A 74 -0.62 4.63 14.95
CA LYS A 74 0.58 3.80 15.15
C LYS A 74 1.47 3.74 13.92
N TRP A 75 0.90 3.66 12.73
CA TRP A 75 1.65 3.58 11.48
C TRP A 75 2.56 4.78 11.25
N PRO A 76 2.07 6.03 11.20
CA PRO A 76 2.95 7.17 10.99
C PRO A 76 3.96 7.36 12.13
N PHE A 77 3.60 7.01 13.37
CA PHE A 77 4.54 7.04 14.49
C PHE A 77 5.75 6.12 14.24
N TRP A 78 5.50 4.86 13.87
CA TRP A 78 6.58 3.89 13.62
C TRP A 78 7.38 4.17 12.36
N PHE A 79 6.75 4.71 11.30
CA PHE A 79 7.43 4.92 10.02
C PHE A 79 8.10 6.29 9.88
N PHE A 80 7.63 7.31 10.59
CA PHE A 80 8.23 8.65 10.53
C PHE A 80 8.97 9.01 11.81
N LEU A 81 8.30 8.94 12.97
CA LEU A 81 8.88 9.45 14.22
C LEU A 81 10.06 8.60 14.68
N VAL A 82 9.93 7.27 14.61
CA VAL A 82 10.96 6.35 15.09
C VAL A 82 12.26 6.43 14.26
N PRO A 83 12.24 6.32 12.92
CA PRO A 83 13.45 6.48 12.12
C PRO A 83 14.07 7.86 12.26
N TYR A 84 13.24 8.90 12.38
CA TYR A 84 13.71 10.26 12.62
C TYR A 84 14.48 10.34 13.95
N ALA A 85 13.89 9.88 15.05
CA ALA A 85 14.53 9.89 16.38
C ALA A 85 15.81 9.05 16.42
N ILE A 86 15.84 7.90 15.75
CA ILE A 86 17.03 7.06 15.65
C ILE A 86 18.14 7.80 14.89
N SER A 87 17.81 8.38 13.73
CA SER A 87 18.80 9.07 12.89
C SER A 87 19.44 10.26 13.62
N THR A 88 18.64 11.05 14.34
CA THR A 88 19.13 12.20 15.10
C THR A 88 20.01 11.75 16.27
N TYR A 89 19.62 10.68 16.95
CA TYR A 89 20.40 10.12 18.06
C TYR A 89 21.75 9.54 17.60
N VAL A 90 21.78 8.83 16.47
CA VAL A 90 23.04 8.29 15.90
C VAL A 90 23.99 9.43 15.51
N VAL A 91 23.47 10.48 14.87
CA VAL A 91 24.28 11.66 14.52
C VAL A 91 24.80 12.37 15.78
N TYR A 92 23.96 12.49 16.81
CA TYR A 92 24.37 13.08 18.09
C TYR A 92 25.52 12.28 18.73
N LEU A 93 25.41 10.95 18.81
CA LEU A 93 26.46 10.11 19.37
C LEU A 93 27.78 10.21 18.61
N ASP A 94 27.73 10.19 17.28
CA ASP A 94 28.92 10.33 16.44
C ASP A 94 29.61 11.69 16.65
N ARG A 95 28.82 12.77 16.73
CA ARG A 95 29.34 14.12 16.99
C ARG A 95 30.02 14.22 18.35
N THR A 96 29.34 13.80 19.42
CA THR A 96 29.88 13.86 20.79
C THR A 96 31.14 13.02 20.91
N SER A 97 31.15 11.81 20.35
CA SER A 97 32.32 10.93 20.36
C SER A 97 33.51 11.53 19.63
N LYS A 98 33.28 12.21 18.50
CA LYS A 98 34.33 12.92 17.74
C LYS A 98 34.86 14.12 18.52
N GLU A 99 33.97 14.94 19.10
CA GLU A 99 34.35 16.10 19.90
C GLU A 99 35.20 15.70 21.11
N GLU A 100 34.86 14.62 21.81
CA GLU A 100 35.66 14.09 22.91
C GLU A 100 37.06 13.67 22.47
N LYS A 101 37.18 12.94 21.35
CA LYS A 101 38.48 12.55 20.77
C LYS A 101 39.33 13.76 20.41
N TYR A 102 38.71 14.83 19.90
CA TYR A 102 39.39 16.09 19.62
C TYR A 102 39.88 16.81 20.88
N ARG A 103 39.09 16.78 21.97
CA ARG A 103 39.47 17.37 23.26
C ARG A 103 40.58 16.60 23.97
N ARG A 104 40.59 15.26 23.85
CA ARG A 104 41.66 14.40 24.41
C ARG A 104 42.96 14.46 23.60
N GLY A 105 42.95 15.06 22.40
CA GLY A 105 44.13 15.14 21.55
C GLY A 105 44.47 13.83 20.82
N GLU A 106 43.57 12.85 20.81
CA GLU A 106 43.76 11.54 20.15
C GLU A 106 43.83 11.67 18.62
N VAL A 107 43.27 12.74 18.05
CA VAL A 107 43.26 12.99 16.61
C VAL A 107 44.07 14.26 16.32
N ALA A 108 45.15 14.08 15.56
CA ALA A 108 45.99 15.19 15.11
C ALA A 108 45.18 16.14 14.21
N TYR A 109 45.50 17.44 14.27
CA TYR A 109 44.77 18.47 13.53
C TYR A 109 44.72 18.21 12.01
N LYS A 110 45.80 17.66 11.45
CA LYS A 110 45.90 17.30 10.02
C LYS A 110 44.87 16.24 9.58
N ASP A 111 44.45 15.35 10.49
CA ASP A 111 43.59 14.21 10.20
C ASP A 111 42.09 14.53 10.43
N ARG A 112 41.77 15.78 10.79
CA ARG A 112 40.38 16.23 10.96
C ARG A 112 39.72 16.45 9.60
N PRO A 113 38.51 15.90 9.36
CA PRO A 113 37.84 15.99 8.06
C PRO A 113 37.41 17.42 7.70
N ASN A 114 37.01 18.24 8.69
CA ASN A 114 36.51 19.60 8.48
C ASN A 114 37.47 20.66 9.03
N LYS A 115 38.76 20.58 8.66
CA LYS A 115 39.79 21.48 9.24
C LYS A 115 39.87 22.88 8.58
N PHE A 116 39.31 23.04 7.38
CA PHE A 116 39.45 24.26 6.56
C PHE A 116 38.11 24.89 6.14
N ILE A 117 37.01 24.43 6.74
CA ILE A 117 35.65 24.92 6.49
C ILE A 117 35.14 25.53 7.79
#